data_AF-A0A2E9M013-F1
#
_entry.id   AF-A0A2E9M013-F1
#
_cell.length_a   1.000
_cell.length_b   1.000
_cell.length_c   1.000
_cell.angle_alpha   90.00
_cell.angle_beta   90.00
_cell.angle_gamma   90.00
#
_symmetry.space_group_name_H-M   'P 1'
#
loop_
_entity.id
_entity.type
_entity.pdbx_description
1 polymer ?
#
loop_
_entity_poly.entity_id
_entity_poly.type
_entity_poly.pdbx_seq_one_letter_code
_entity_poly.pdbx_strand_id
1 'polypeptide(L)'
;MSQQRDAGNAGCFCDKHWSAMCGCGLFNARVWLGCLQSGIDLVTAYRPDDAEPQLVKAFVAGKLFFREHEVTIDAISVLADTTSVLHLCLRQRSDFDLATEVVTSTAHTLSRVMQSEGLRREAMQACSHLLTLNEVPQQVPVVAQLAMARYTQSSDSVAH
;
A
#
# COMPACT_ATOMS: atom_id res chain seq x y z
N MET A 1 13.14 -34.01 27.41
CA MET A 1 13.11 -32.56 27.65
C MET A 1 14.01 -31.88 26.64
N SER A 2 13.44 -31.17 25.69
CA SER A 2 13.87 -29.82 25.27
C SER A 2 12.91 -29.36 24.19
N GLN A 3 11.89 -28.60 24.59
CA GLN A 3 11.10 -27.77 23.68
C GLN A 3 11.99 -26.60 23.27
N GLN A 4 12.38 -26.54 21.99
CA GLN A 4 12.92 -25.31 21.43
C GLN A 4 11.79 -24.66 20.62
N ARG A 5 11.27 -23.58 21.19
CA ARG A 5 10.20 -22.75 20.65
C ARG A 5 10.77 -21.92 19.51
N ASP A 6 10.37 -22.22 18.29
CA ASP A 6 10.49 -21.26 17.17
C ASP A 6 9.42 -20.18 17.32
N ALA A 7 9.72 -19.22 18.19
CA ALA A 7 9.06 -17.93 18.24
C ALA A 7 9.73 -17.02 17.21
N GLY A 8 9.27 -17.06 15.95
CA GLY A 8 9.93 -16.30 14.90
C GLY A 8 9.26 -16.26 13.53
N ASN A 9 7.93 -16.42 13.43
CA ASN A 9 7.22 -16.11 12.19
C ASN A 9 5.70 -15.92 12.35
N ALA A 10 5.26 -15.23 13.41
CA ALA A 10 3.83 -15.05 13.68
C ALA A 10 3.14 -14.00 12.78
N GLY A 11 3.82 -13.44 11.77
CA GLY A 11 3.31 -12.33 10.97
C GLY A 11 3.56 -12.38 9.46
N CYS A 12 4.34 -13.33 8.93
CA CYS A 12 4.65 -13.35 7.51
C CYS A 12 3.80 -14.39 6.76
N PHE A 13 2.85 -13.92 5.94
CA PHE A 13 2.07 -14.78 5.05
C PHE A 13 2.98 -15.31 3.92
N CYS A 14 3.15 -16.63 3.87
CA CYS A 14 3.85 -17.32 2.78
C CYS A 14 2.93 -17.47 1.55
N ASP A 15 3.51 -17.68 0.36
CA ASP A 15 2.78 -17.71 -0.91
C ASP A 15 1.68 -18.78 -0.97
N LYS A 16 1.84 -19.89 -0.24
CA LYS A 16 0.81 -20.93 -0.12
C LYS A 16 -0.42 -20.45 0.67
N HIS A 17 -0.22 -19.66 1.73
CA HIS A 17 -1.32 -19.07 2.49
C HIS A 17 -2.04 -18.00 1.67
N TRP A 18 -1.29 -17.25 0.85
CA TRP A 18 -1.83 -16.29 -0.09
C TRP A 18 -2.76 -16.96 -1.13
N SER A 19 -2.27 -17.97 -1.86
CA SER A 19 -3.06 -18.66 -2.89
C SER A 19 -4.28 -19.41 -2.34
N ALA A 20 -4.21 -19.95 -1.12
CA ALA A 20 -5.32 -20.69 -0.51
C ALA A 20 -6.45 -19.78 0.01
N MET A 21 -6.20 -18.47 0.19
CA MET A 21 -7.13 -17.54 0.82
C MET A 21 -7.61 -16.40 -0.09
N CYS A 22 -7.17 -16.39 -1.36
CA CYS A 22 -7.72 -15.55 -2.42
C CYS A 22 -9.22 -15.86 -2.62
N GLY A 23 -10.09 -15.12 -1.92
CA GLY A 23 -11.55 -15.27 -1.97
C GLY A 23 -12.28 -14.75 -0.72
N CYS A 24 -11.56 -14.46 0.37
CA CYS A 24 -12.14 -13.85 1.56
C CYS A 24 -11.76 -12.36 1.68
N GLY A 25 -12.74 -11.46 1.63
CA GLY A 25 -12.48 -10.01 1.72
C GLY A 25 -11.86 -9.54 3.02
N LEU A 26 -12.21 -10.18 4.15
CA LEU A 26 -11.58 -9.91 5.44
C LEU A 26 -10.09 -10.28 5.43
N PHE A 27 -9.73 -11.37 4.74
CA PHE A 27 -8.34 -11.77 4.61
C PHE A 27 -7.55 -10.79 3.74
N ASN A 28 -8.09 -10.43 2.58
CA ASN A 28 -7.48 -9.43 1.69
C ASN A 28 -7.25 -8.11 2.43
N ALA A 29 -8.22 -7.62 3.19
CA ALA A 29 -8.08 -6.40 4.00
C ALA A 29 -6.98 -6.53 5.08
N ARG A 30 -6.90 -7.66 5.79
CA ARG A 30 -5.87 -7.88 6.82
C ARG A 30 -4.47 -8.00 6.24
N VAL A 31 -4.30 -8.71 5.13
CA VAL A 31 -3.00 -8.79 4.45
C VAL A 31 -2.61 -7.42 3.92
N TRP A 32 -3.56 -6.71 3.31
CA TRP A 32 -3.33 -5.37 2.80
C TRP A 32 -2.79 -4.44 3.88
N LEU A 33 -3.51 -4.29 5.00
CA LEU A 33 -3.12 -3.39 6.09
C LEU A 33 -1.83 -3.87 6.78
N GLY A 34 -1.69 -5.17 7.02
CA GLY A 34 -0.51 -5.74 7.68
C GLY A 34 0.76 -5.57 6.86
N CYS A 35 0.70 -5.84 5.56
CA CYS A 35 1.84 -5.66 4.66
C CYS A 35 2.16 -4.18 4.40
N LEU A 36 1.14 -3.30 4.38
CA LEU A 36 1.38 -1.86 4.29
C LEU A 36 2.15 -1.35 5.51
N GLN A 37 1.70 -1.70 6.72
CA GLN A 37 2.38 -1.30 7.95
C GLN A 37 3.81 -1.84 8.00
N SER A 38 4.01 -3.12 7.69
CA SER A 38 5.34 -3.71 7.64
C SER A 38 6.25 -3.01 6.62
N GLY A 39 5.72 -2.62 5.46
CA GLY A 39 6.46 -1.87 4.45
C GLY A 39 6.86 -0.48 4.92
N ILE A 40 5.95 0.25 5.58
CA ILE A 40 6.21 1.56 6.19
C ILE A 40 7.35 1.48 7.22
N ASP A 41 7.31 0.48 8.10
CA ASP A 41 8.32 0.30 9.15
C ASP A 41 9.71 0.03 8.52
N LEU A 42 9.76 -0.78 7.46
CA LEU A 42 10.99 -1.11 6.75
C LEU A 42 11.56 0.07 5.95
N VAL A 43 10.72 0.86 5.27
CA VAL A 43 11.15 2.11 4.62
C VAL A 43 11.71 3.09 5.65
N THR A 44 11.04 3.23 6.80
CA THR A 44 11.48 4.09 7.91
C THR A 44 12.84 3.62 8.47
N ALA A 45 13.07 2.30 8.49
CA ALA A 45 14.33 1.70 8.90
C ALA A 45 15.43 1.68 7.81
N TYR A 46 15.23 2.38 6.67
CA TYR A 46 16.15 2.41 5.53
C TYR A 46 16.46 1.01 4.95
N ARG A 47 15.46 0.13 4.90
CA ARG A 47 15.55 -1.23 4.33
C ARG A 47 14.61 -1.41 3.13
N PRO A 48 14.83 -0.68 2.02
CA PRO A 48 13.92 -0.69 0.88
C PRO A 48 13.82 -2.07 0.19
N ASP A 49 14.90 -2.85 0.20
CA ASP A 49 14.93 -4.20 -0.41
C ASP A 49 14.02 -5.18 0.31
N ASP A 50 13.89 -5.03 1.64
CA ASP A 50 12.98 -5.83 2.45
C ASP A 50 11.55 -5.26 2.44
N ALA A 51 11.42 -3.94 2.23
CA ALA A 51 10.14 -3.25 2.18
C ALA A 51 9.36 -3.56 0.89
N GLU A 52 10.03 -3.59 -0.26
CA GLU A 52 9.39 -3.77 -1.58
C GLU A 52 8.47 -5.02 -1.60
N PRO A 53 8.91 -6.22 -1.18
CA PRO A 53 8.04 -7.40 -1.22
C PRO A 53 6.78 -7.25 -0.37
N GLN A 54 6.85 -6.55 0.77
CA GLN A 54 5.68 -6.29 1.61
C GLN A 54 4.75 -5.29 0.93
N LEU A 55 5.30 -4.20 0.39
CA LEU A 55 4.52 -3.16 -0.29
C LEU A 55 3.86 -3.68 -1.57
N VAL A 56 4.52 -4.57 -2.31
CA VAL A 56 3.92 -5.26 -3.47
C VAL A 56 2.76 -6.15 -3.04
N LYS A 57 2.90 -6.94 -1.96
CA LYS A 57 1.79 -7.74 -1.41
C LYS A 57 0.61 -6.87 -0.98
N ALA A 58 0.88 -5.75 -0.30
CA ALA A 58 -0.13 -4.78 0.09
C ALA A 58 -0.84 -4.20 -1.14
N PHE A 59 -0.08 -3.79 -2.15
CA PHE A 59 -0.59 -3.25 -3.40
C PHE A 59 -1.51 -4.24 -4.12
N VAL A 60 -1.06 -5.49 -4.32
CA VAL A 60 -1.87 -6.53 -4.96
C VAL A 60 -3.15 -6.82 -4.15
N ALA A 61 -3.04 -6.91 -2.82
CA ALA A 61 -4.20 -7.11 -1.94
C ALA A 61 -5.23 -5.99 -2.08
N GLY A 62 -4.79 -4.73 -2.10
CA GLY A 62 -5.69 -3.58 -2.30
C GLY A 62 -6.36 -3.56 -3.67
N LYS A 63 -5.63 -3.92 -4.72
CA LYS A 63 -6.17 -4.02 -6.08
C LYS A 63 -7.20 -5.13 -6.21
N LEU A 64 -6.97 -6.27 -5.55
CA LEU A 64 -7.94 -7.35 -5.45
C LEU A 64 -9.18 -6.92 -4.65
N PHE A 65 -8.99 -6.23 -3.53
CA PHE A 65 -10.10 -5.71 -2.73
C PHE A 65 -11.03 -4.83 -3.55
N PHE A 66 -10.48 -3.88 -4.32
CA PHE A 66 -11.25 -3.00 -5.21
C PHE A 66 -11.98 -3.72 -6.35
N ARG A 67 -11.56 -4.94 -6.68
CA ARG A 67 -12.20 -5.76 -7.72
C ARG A 67 -13.35 -6.59 -7.16
N GLU A 68 -13.23 -7.04 -5.91
CA GLU A 68 -14.08 -8.08 -5.32
C GLU A 68 -15.06 -7.57 -4.27
N HIS A 69 -14.84 -6.35 -3.75
CA HIS A 69 -15.62 -5.79 -2.65
C HIS A 69 -16.13 -4.38 -2.94
N GLU A 70 -17.13 -3.98 -2.16
CA GLU A 70 -17.60 -2.61 -2.14
C GLU A 70 -16.48 -1.68 -1.67
N VAL A 71 -16.25 -0.61 -2.44
CA VAL A 71 -15.19 0.36 -2.16
C VAL A 71 -15.72 1.42 -1.20
N THR A 72 -14.96 1.69 -0.14
CA THR A 72 -15.23 2.76 0.80
C THR A 72 -14.22 3.91 0.64
N ILE A 73 -14.50 5.06 1.26
CA ILE A 73 -13.56 6.19 1.32
C ILE A 73 -12.24 5.77 1.98
N ASP A 74 -12.31 4.95 3.02
CA ASP A 74 -11.14 4.42 3.71
C ASP A 74 -10.31 3.54 2.78
N ALA A 75 -10.95 2.65 2.02
CA ALA A 75 -10.26 1.81 1.05
C ALA A 75 -9.53 2.64 -0.03
N ILE A 76 -10.13 3.75 -0.50
CA ILE A 76 -9.47 4.71 -1.41
C ILE A 76 -8.23 5.30 -0.76
N SER A 77 -8.36 5.70 0.50
CA SER A 77 -7.29 6.32 1.26
C SER A 77 -6.12 5.35 1.51
N VAL A 78 -6.40 4.10 1.90
CA VAL A 78 -5.37 3.06 2.05
C VAL A 78 -4.69 2.76 0.72
N LEU A 79 -5.43 2.74 -0.40
CA LEU A 79 -4.86 2.46 -1.72
C LEU A 79 -3.93 3.58 -2.17
N ALA A 80 -4.30 4.82 -1.91
CA ALA A 80 -3.44 5.97 -2.15
C ALA A 80 -2.16 5.90 -1.30
N ASP A 81 -2.27 5.62 0.00
CA ASP A 81 -1.10 5.43 0.89
C ASP A 81 -0.21 4.28 0.40
N THR A 82 -0.80 3.12 0.09
CA THR A 82 -0.07 1.94 -0.39
C THR A 82 0.71 2.25 -1.67
N THR A 83 0.07 2.92 -2.62
CA THR A 83 0.69 3.32 -3.88
C THR A 83 1.82 4.32 -3.63
N SER A 84 1.61 5.28 -2.73
CA SER A 84 2.59 6.32 -2.42
C SER A 84 3.85 5.77 -1.75
N VAL A 85 3.68 4.88 -0.76
CA VAL A 85 4.80 4.25 -0.06
C VAL A 85 5.56 3.30 -0.99
N LEU A 86 4.86 2.52 -1.81
CA LEU A 86 5.50 1.67 -2.83
C LEU A 86 6.25 2.51 -3.86
N HIS A 87 5.67 3.60 -4.36
CA HIS A 87 6.31 4.52 -5.29
C HIS A 87 7.63 5.07 -4.71
N LEU A 88 7.62 5.55 -3.46
CA LEU A 88 8.83 6.03 -2.79
C LEU A 88 9.88 4.93 -2.64
N CYS A 89 9.47 3.74 -2.21
CA CYS A 89 10.37 2.59 -2.06
C CYS A 89 11.06 2.23 -3.39
N LEU A 90 10.31 2.18 -4.48
CA LEU A 90 10.83 1.92 -5.82
C LEU A 90 11.76 3.03 -6.31
N ARG A 91 11.43 4.31 -6.06
CA ARG A 91 12.32 5.44 -6.38
C ARG A 91 13.63 5.41 -5.60
N GLN A 92 13.62 4.97 -4.34
CA GLN A 92 14.84 4.78 -3.55
C GLN A 92 15.73 3.65 -4.11
N ARG A 93 15.10 2.66 -4.74
CA ARG A 93 15.77 1.56 -5.46
C ARG A 93 16.13 1.93 -6.90
N SER A 94 15.85 3.16 -7.32
CA SER A 94 16.06 3.67 -8.69
C SER A 94 15.22 2.96 -9.76
N ASP A 95 14.13 2.29 -9.39
CA ASP A 95 13.16 1.64 -10.29
C ASP A 95 12.05 2.62 -10.71
N PHE A 96 12.42 3.67 -11.45
CA PHE A 96 11.50 4.77 -11.81
C PHE A 96 10.35 4.34 -12.73
N ASP A 97 10.60 3.41 -13.65
CA ASP A 97 9.58 2.90 -14.57
C ASP A 97 8.49 2.16 -13.80
N LEU A 98 8.88 1.26 -12.89
CA LEU A 98 7.94 0.53 -12.04
C LEU A 98 7.22 1.46 -11.06
N ALA A 99 7.90 2.47 -10.53
CA ALA A 99 7.30 3.48 -9.67
C ALA A 99 6.21 4.28 -10.40
N THR A 100 6.40 4.53 -11.70
CA THR A 100 5.41 5.20 -12.55
C THR A 100 4.25 4.26 -12.88
N GLU A 101 4.55 3.00 -13.21
CA GLU A 101 3.54 1.97 -13.51
C GLU A 101 2.57 1.75 -12.34
N VAL A 102 3.09 1.70 -11.11
CA VAL A 102 2.29 1.58 -9.89
C VAL A 102 1.28 2.73 -9.76
N VAL A 103 1.72 3.98 -10.00
CA VAL A 103 0.84 5.17 -9.97
C VAL A 103 -0.21 5.10 -11.08
N THR A 104 0.20 4.82 -12.32
CA THR A 104 -0.71 4.71 -13.47
C THR A 104 -1.74 3.61 -13.27
N SER A 105 -1.31 2.45 -12.76
CA SER A 105 -2.21 1.33 -12.44
C SER A 105 -3.23 1.74 -11.39
N THR A 106 -2.83 2.42 -10.32
CA THR A 106 -3.79 2.92 -9.31
C THR A 106 -4.74 3.96 -9.87
N ALA A 107 -4.27 4.88 -10.71
CA ALA A 107 -5.12 5.86 -11.38
C ALA A 107 -6.21 5.18 -12.23
N HIS A 108 -5.89 4.08 -12.92
CA HIS A 108 -6.88 3.26 -13.63
C HIS A 108 -7.91 2.58 -12.70
N THR A 109 -7.51 2.16 -11.50
CA THR A 109 -8.47 1.63 -10.51
C THR A 109 -9.39 2.72 -10.00
N LEU A 110 -8.84 3.88 -9.64
CA LEU A 110 -9.61 4.99 -9.10
C LEU A 110 -10.54 5.61 -10.14
N SER A 111 -10.17 5.66 -11.43
CA SER A 111 -11.05 6.17 -12.48
C SER A 111 -12.36 5.38 -12.62
N ARG A 112 -12.33 4.07 -12.32
CA ARG A 112 -13.55 3.25 -12.24
C ARG A 112 -14.40 3.64 -11.04
N VAL A 113 -13.78 3.93 -9.90
CA VAL A 113 -14.48 4.39 -8.68
C VAL A 113 -15.08 5.78 -8.87
N MET A 114 -14.48 6.64 -9.69
CA MET A 114 -15.02 7.96 -10.03
C MET A 114 -16.38 7.91 -10.75
N GLN A 115 -16.77 6.75 -11.27
CA GLN A 115 -18.09 6.57 -11.88
C GLN A 115 -19.20 6.44 -10.82
N SER A 116 -18.85 6.16 -9.56
CA SER A 116 -19.76 6.13 -8.42
C SER A 116 -19.95 7.53 -7.84
N GLU A 117 -21.19 8.04 -7.84
CA GLU A 117 -21.48 9.42 -7.42
C GLU A 117 -21.03 9.74 -5.99
N GLY A 118 -21.13 8.78 -5.06
CA GLY A 118 -20.77 8.95 -3.65
C GLY A 118 -19.27 8.90 -3.35
N LEU A 119 -18.42 8.50 -4.30
CA LEU A 119 -16.97 8.32 -4.10
C LEU A 119 -16.13 9.11 -5.11
N ARG A 120 -16.77 9.83 -6.03
CA ARG A 120 -16.09 10.54 -7.12
C ARG A 120 -15.08 11.55 -6.61
N ARG A 121 -15.45 12.34 -5.59
CA ARG A 121 -14.58 13.39 -5.05
C ARG A 121 -13.31 12.78 -4.47
N GLU A 122 -13.46 11.76 -3.64
CA GLU A 122 -12.39 11.09 -2.92
C GLU A 122 -11.46 10.37 -3.89
N ALA A 123 -12.02 9.67 -4.89
CA ALA A 123 -11.22 9.03 -5.94
C ALA A 123 -10.43 10.06 -6.77
N MET A 124 -11.01 11.23 -7.09
CA MET A 124 -10.30 12.31 -7.80
C MET A 124 -9.17 12.91 -6.96
N GLN A 125 -9.42 13.15 -5.66
CA GLN A 125 -8.41 13.67 -4.74
C GLN A 125 -7.24 12.70 -4.59
N ALA A 126 -7.52 11.42 -4.38
CA ALA A 126 -6.50 10.38 -4.33
C ALA A 126 -5.70 10.30 -5.64
N CYS A 127 -6.35 10.36 -6.81
CA CYS A 127 -5.64 10.41 -8.09
C CYS A 127 -4.74 11.64 -8.20
N SER A 128 -5.24 12.83 -7.85
CA SER A 128 -4.47 14.07 -7.92
C SER A 128 -3.23 13.99 -7.03
N HIS A 129 -3.38 13.48 -5.81
CA HIS A 129 -2.27 13.25 -4.87
C HIS A 129 -1.21 12.32 -5.45
N LEU A 130 -1.61 11.20 -6.06
CA LEU A 130 -0.66 10.25 -6.64
C LEU A 130 0.12 10.83 -7.82
N LEU A 131 -0.51 11.69 -8.61
CA LEU A 131 0.15 12.34 -9.75
C LEU A 131 1.19 13.39 -9.31
N THR A 132 1.06 13.95 -8.10
CA THR A 132 2.03 14.91 -7.53
C THR A 132 3.21 14.25 -6.83
N LEU A 133 3.25 12.91 -6.71
CA LEU A 133 4.35 12.22 -6.00
C LEU A 133 5.74 12.46 -6.62
N ASN A 134 5.81 12.73 -7.92
CA ASN A 134 7.06 13.06 -8.60
C ASN A 134 7.67 14.39 -8.11
N GLU A 135 6.87 15.26 -7.49
CA GLU A 135 7.29 16.54 -6.93
C GLU A 135 8.02 16.40 -5.58
N VAL A 136 7.97 15.22 -4.95
CA VAL A 136 8.68 14.95 -3.69
C VAL A 136 10.20 14.93 -3.96
N PRO A 137 10.99 15.84 -3.36
CA PRO A 137 12.42 15.92 -3.65
C PRO A 137 13.21 14.77 -3.01
N GLN A 138 14.08 14.14 -3.78
CA GLN A 138 14.90 13.01 -3.30
C GLN A 138 15.93 13.41 -2.23
N GLN A 139 16.26 14.70 -2.15
CA GLN A 139 17.24 15.23 -1.18
C GLN A 139 16.65 15.34 0.24
N VAL A 140 15.34 15.23 0.39
CA VAL A 140 14.65 15.27 1.69
C VAL A 140 14.89 13.94 2.42
N PRO A 141 15.01 13.90 3.77
CA PRO A 141 15.13 12.64 4.50
C PRO A 141 13.95 11.70 4.26
N VAL A 142 14.20 10.38 4.24
CA VAL A 142 13.18 9.36 3.90
C VAL A 142 11.92 9.46 4.76
N VAL A 143 12.06 9.72 6.06
CA VAL A 143 10.92 9.89 6.97
C VAL A 143 10.05 11.09 6.59
N ALA A 144 10.67 12.19 6.17
CA ALA A 144 9.96 13.38 5.71
C ALA A 144 9.34 13.15 4.31
N GLN A 145 10.03 12.46 3.40
CA GLN A 145 9.44 12.04 2.12
C GLN A 145 8.19 11.17 2.34
N LEU A 146 8.27 10.20 3.25
CA LEU A 146 7.16 9.33 3.61
C LEU A 146 5.98 10.14 4.16
N ALA A 147 6.23 11.06 5.10
CA ALA A 147 5.19 11.93 5.65
C ALA A 147 4.54 12.84 4.58
N MET A 148 5.33 13.34 3.64
CA MET A 148 4.85 14.18 2.52
C MET A 148 4.05 13.38 1.49
N ALA A 149 4.43 12.13 1.24
CA ALA A 149 3.82 11.29 0.22
C ALA A 149 2.55 10.58 0.72
N ARG A 150 2.31 10.48 2.02
CA ARG A 150 1.11 9.82 2.54
C ARG A 150 -0.12 10.70 2.30
N TYR A 151 -1.18 10.05 1.85
CA TYR A 151 -2.51 10.61 1.64
C TYR A 151 -3.25 10.78 2.97
N THR A 152 -3.08 9.85 3.92
CA THR A 152 -3.64 9.97 5.27
C THR A 152 -2.61 10.45 6.29
N GLN A 153 -2.99 11.41 7.13
CA GLN A 153 -2.11 11.97 8.17
C GLN A 153 -1.90 11.04 9.38
N SER A 154 -2.74 10.00 9.55
CA SER A 154 -2.63 9.04 10.66
C SER A 154 -3.00 7.62 10.21
N SER A 155 -2.23 6.62 10.63
CA SER A 155 -2.58 5.19 10.45
C SER A 155 -3.84 4.80 11.21
N ASP A 156 -4.14 5.51 12.31
CA ASP A 156 -5.25 5.19 13.21
C ASP A 156 -6.61 5.64 12.64
N SER A 157 -6.61 6.52 11.64
CA SER A 157 -7.86 7.06 11.06
C SER A 157 -8.53 6.11 10.07
N VAL A 158 -7.94 4.94 9.78
CA VAL A 158 -8.38 4.05 8.69
C VAL A 158 -8.89 2.69 9.20
N ALA A 159 -8.92 2.50 10.52
CA ALA A 159 -9.28 1.24 11.17
C ALA A 159 -10.72 1.21 11.75
N HIS A 160 -11.67 1.96 11.17
CA HIS A 160 -13.07 1.97 11.61
C HIS A 160 -14.02 1.41 10.56
#